data_AF-A0A162QXZ9-F1
#
_entry.id   AF-A0A162QXZ9-F1
#
_cell.length_a   1.000
_cell.length_b   1.000
_cell.length_c   1.000
_cell.angle_alpha   90.00
_cell.angle_beta   90.00
_cell.angle_gamma   90.00
#
_symmetry.space_group_name_H-M   'P 1'
#
loop_
_entity.id
_entity.type
_entity.pdbx_description
1 polymer ?
#
loop_
_entity_poly.entity_id
_entity_poly.type
_entity_poly.pdbx_seq_one_letter_code
_entity_poly.pdbx_strand_id
1 'polypeptide(L)'
;MVEKKKVIRKILRLVYSYDEDFFIEWSKTIRKGFFKYFFKTSIPFCTLYVILGFFFILEKRRFFGFEQGDILPIALIIGIILGVIFSIMSWFLSNRRYDDLKQKKLESENINNNNKKV
;
A
#
# COMPACT_ATOMS: atom_id res chain seq x y z
N MET A 1 31.93 9.55 -16.84
CA MET A 1 30.99 10.48 -16.16
C MET A 1 29.66 10.70 -16.91
N VAL A 2 29.65 10.58 -18.25
CA VAL A 2 28.45 10.76 -19.10
C VAL A 2 27.40 9.63 -18.94
N GLU A 3 27.82 8.38 -18.77
CA GLU A 3 26.89 7.25 -18.57
C GLU A 3 26.09 7.33 -17.26
N LYS A 4 26.71 7.72 -16.15
CA LYS A 4 26.02 7.91 -14.85
C LYS A 4 24.87 8.92 -14.98
N LYS A 5 25.07 10.02 -15.73
CA LYS A 5 24.02 11.04 -15.97
C LYS A 5 22.85 10.51 -16.81
N LYS A 6 23.08 9.55 -17.70
CA LYS A 6 22.04 8.94 -18.54
C LYS A 6 21.19 7.95 -17.74
N VAL A 7 21.81 7.15 -16.88
CA VAL A 7 21.12 6.22 -15.97
C VAL A 7 20.24 6.97 -14.96
N ILE A 8 20.76 8.03 -14.35
CA ILE A 8 20.00 8.87 -13.40
C ILE A 8 18.75 9.46 -14.06
N ARG A 9 18.85 9.97 -15.29
CA ARG A 9 17.68 10.47 -16.05
C ARG A 9 16.64 9.40 -16.33
N LYS A 10 17.05 8.16 -16.61
CA LYS A 10 16.14 7.03 -16.86
C LYS A 10 15.40 6.62 -15.57
N ILE A 11 16.11 6.58 -14.45
CA ILE A 11 15.53 6.30 -13.13
C ILE A 11 14.53 7.39 -12.73
N LEU A 12 14.91 8.68 -12.90
CA LEU A 12 14.02 9.80 -12.61
C LEU A 12 12.71 9.75 -13.41
N ARG A 13 12.77 9.38 -14.71
CA ARG A 13 11.56 9.19 -15.52
C ARG A 13 10.68 8.04 -15.03
N LEU A 14 11.29 6.93 -14.61
CA LEU A 14 10.56 5.79 -14.06
C LEU A 14 9.86 6.16 -12.74
N VAL A 15 10.57 6.88 -11.86
CA VAL A 15 9.99 7.38 -10.60
C VAL A 15 8.84 8.33 -10.88
N TYR A 16 8.99 9.25 -11.85
CA TYR A 16 7.92 10.19 -12.21
C TYR A 16 6.67 9.49 -12.76
N SER A 17 6.84 8.54 -13.67
CA SER A 17 5.72 7.72 -14.19
C SER A 17 5.01 7.00 -13.04
N TYR A 18 5.78 6.42 -12.11
CA TYR A 18 5.24 5.71 -10.97
C TYR A 18 4.47 6.63 -10.00
N ASP A 19 4.94 7.87 -9.83
CA ASP A 19 4.25 8.89 -9.02
C ASP A 19 2.95 9.36 -9.68
N GLU A 20 2.91 9.53 -11.02
CA GLU A 20 1.69 9.86 -11.76
C GLU A 20 0.67 8.74 -11.70
N ASP A 21 1.10 7.50 -11.96
CA ASP A 21 0.24 6.31 -11.90
C ASP A 21 -0.34 6.14 -10.49
N PHE A 22 0.51 6.29 -9.47
CA PHE A 22 0.09 6.28 -8.06
C PHE A 22 -0.93 7.39 -7.78
N PHE A 23 -0.67 8.62 -8.23
CA PHE A 23 -1.58 9.76 -7.98
C PHE A 23 -2.97 9.51 -8.57
N ILE A 24 -3.02 9.01 -9.82
CA ILE A 24 -4.28 8.70 -10.51
C ILE A 24 -5.01 7.56 -9.79
N GLU A 25 -4.33 6.46 -9.48
CA GLU A 25 -4.95 5.30 -8.84
C GLU A 25 -5.39 5.60 -7.40
N TRP A 26 -4.58 6.31 -6.64
CA TRP A 26 -4.90 6.70 -5.27
C TRP A 26 -6.07 7.68 -5.22
N SER A 27 -6.18 8.62 -6.17
CA SER A 27 -7.34 9.53 -6.26
C SER A 27 -8.66 8.76 -6.46
N LYS A 28 -8.64 7.69 -7.26
CA LYS A 28 -9.80 6.78 -7.46
C LYS A 28 -10.09 5.99 -6.18
N THR A 29 -9.06 5.61 -5.45
CA THR A 29 -9.15 4.84 -4.20
C THR A 29 -9.74 5.70 -3.08
N ILE A 30 -9.30 6.95 -2.92
CA ILE A 30 -9.90 7.91 -1.99
C ILE A 30 -11.40 8.10 -2.27
N ARG A 31 -11.79 8.29 -3.54
CA ARG A 31 -13.21 8.43 -3.94
C ARG A 31 -14.07 7.22 -3.58
N LYS A 32 -13.48 6.02 -3.61
CA LYS A 32 -14.15 4.76 -3.24
C LYS A 32 -14.29 4.58 -1.73
N GLY A 33 -13.58 5.38 -0.94
CA GLY A 33 -13.67 5.41 0.52
C GLY A 33 -12.79 4.39 1.23
N PHE A 34 -12.52 4.69 2.50
CA PHE A 34 -11.65 3.91 3.38
C PHE A 34 -12.12 2.46 3.54
N PHE A 35 -13.43 2.22 3.74
CA PHE A 35 -13.95 0.86 3.97
C PHE A 35 -13.69 -0.07 2.78
N LYS A 36 -13.86 0.42 1.55
CA LYS A 36 -13.61 -0.40 0.35
C LYS A 36 -12.12 -0.74 0.20
N TYR A 37 -11.25 0.22 0.51
CA TYR A 37 -9.82 -0.02 0.56
C TYR A 37 -9.48 -1.07 1.62
N PHE A 38 -9.95 -0.86 2.84
CA PHE A 38 -9.75 -1.71 4.01
C PHE A 38 -10.12 -3.17 3.75
N PHE A 39 -11.30 -3.45 3.18
CA PHE A 39 -11.68 -4.84 2.87
C PHE A 39 -10.79 -5.44 1.79
N LYS A 40 -10.46 -4.67 0.74
CA LYS A 40 -9.57 -5.13 -0.34
C LYS A 40 -8.19 -5.50 0.18
N THR A 41 -7.67 -4.75 1.16
CA THR A 41 -6.34 -4.98 1.73
C THR A 41 -6.34 -6.00 2.86
N SER A 42 -7.41 -6.12 3.65
CA SER A 42 -7.47 -7.04 4.79
C SER A 42 -7.76 -8.49 4.38
N ILE A 43 -8.56 -8.72 3.33
CA ILE A 43 -8.92 -10.08 2.87
C ILE A 43 -7.68 -10.94 2.57
N PRO A 44 -6.65 -10.45 1.84
CA PRO A 44 -5.42 -11.20 1.60
C PRO A 44 -4.72 -11.67 2.88
N PHE A 45 -4.73 -10.88 3.96
CA PHE A 45 -4.15 -11.28 5.24
C PHE A 45 -4.94 -12.43 5.88
N CYS A 46 -6.27 -12.36 5.87
CA CYS A 46 -7.11 -13.45 6.34
C CYS A 46 -6.84 -14.74 5.55
N THR A 47 -6.78 -14.64 4.22
CA THR A 47 -6.50 -15.80 3.36
C THR A 47 -5.12 -16.39 3.64
N LEU A 48 -4.08 -15.55 3.76
CA LEU A 48 -2.72 -15.99 4.04
C LEU A 48 -2.64 -16.72 5.39
N TYR A 49 -3.24 -16.16 6.43
CA TYR A 49 -3.20 -16.77 7.77
C TYR A 49 -4.02 -18.06 7.83
N VAL A 50 -5.16 -18.15 7.13
CA VAL A 50 -5.90 -19.41 7.02
C VAL A 50 -5.04 -20.49 6.35
N ILE A 51 -4.34 -20.16 5.26
CA ILE A 51 -3.40 -21.09 4.59
C ILE A 51 -2.28 -21.54 5.55
N LEU A 52 -1.71 -20.60 6.31
CA LEU A 52 -0.71 -20.93 7.34
C LEU A 52 -1.31 -21.83 8.42
N GLY A 53 -2.54 -21.56 8.88
CA GLY A 53 -3.24 -22.41 9.84
C GLY A 53 -3.38 -23.85 9.34
N PHE A 54 -3.77 -24.04 8.08
CA PHE A 54 -3.81 -25.37 7.46
C PHE A 54 -2.44 -26.05 7.43
N PHE A 55 -1.39 -25.32 7.08
CA PHE A 55 -0.03 -25.85 7.07
C PHE A 55 0.39 -26.37 8.47
N PHE A 56 0.08 -25.64 9.53
CA PHE A 56 0.38 -26.05 10.90
C PHE A 56 -0.44 -27.27 11.36
N ILE A 57 -1.70 -27.36 10.94
CA ILE A 57 -2.54 -28.54 11.20
C ILE A 57 -1.94 -29.79 10.53
N LEU A 58 -1.53 -29.67 9.25
CA LEU A 58 -0.91 -30.78 8.51
C LEU A 58 0.40 -31.25 9.16
N GLU A 59 1.22 -30.31 9.64
CA GLU A 59 2.48 -30.57 10.35
C GLU A 59 2.27 -31.06 11.80
N LYS A 60 1.02 -31.12 12.27
CA LYS A 60 0.65 -31.41 13.66
C LYS A 60 1.34 -30.50 14.69
N ARG A 61 1.66 -29.27 14.30
CA ARG A 61 2.34 -28.29 15.16
C ARG A 61 1.33 -27.34 15.80
N ARG A 62 1.72 -26.77 16.94
CA ARG A 62 0.96 -25.69 17.58
C ARG A 62 1.14 -24.40 16.79
N PHE A 63 0.05 -23.65 16.62
CA PHE A 63 0.06 -22.34 15.95
C PHE A 63 -0.10 -21.26 17.01
N PHE A 64 0.89 -20.38 17.17
CA PHE A 64 0.93 -19.38 18.26
C PHE A 64 0.69 -19.96 19.66
N GLY A 65 1.14 -21.19 19.90
CA GLY A 65 0.98 -21.88 21.20
C GLY A 65 -0.37 -22.58 21.38
N PHE A 66 -1.31 -22.43 20.45
CA PHE A 66 -2.64 -23.04 20.51
C PHE A 66 -2.67 -24.47 19.97
N GLU A 67 -3.63 -25.24 20.48
CA GLU A 67 -3.86 -26.64 20.10
C GLU A 67 -4.61 -26.74 18.76
N GLN A 68 -4.60 -27.93 18.14
CA GLN A 68 -5.07 -28.13 16.77
C GLN A 68 -6.51 -27.70 16.53
N GLY A 69 -7.41 -27.88 17.51
CA GLY A 69 -8.81 -27.48 17.39
C GLY A 69 -9.02 -25.98 17.21
N ASP A 70 -8.08 -25.17 17.72
CA ASP A 70 -8.22 -23.72 17.75
C ASP A 70 -7.42 -23.01 16.65
N ILE A 71 -6.59 -23.75 15.89
CA ILE A 71 -5.66 -23.16 14.91
C ILE A 71 -6.38 -22.32 13.86
N LEU A 72 -7.44 -22.83 13.23
CA LEU A 72 -8.15 -22.11 12.15
C LEU A 72 -8.89 -20.86 12.67
N PRO A 73 -9.68 -20.92 13.75
CA PRO A 73 -10.28 -19.73 14.35
C PRO A 73 -9.23 -18.66 14.69
N ILE A 74 -8.11 -19.06 15.28
CA ILE A 74 -7.07 -18.13 15.73
C ILE A 74 -6.30 -17.54 14.57
N ALA A 75 -5.98 -18.34 13.55
CA ALA A 75 -5.42 -17.85 12.31
C ALA A 75 -6.31 -16.78 11.66
N LEU A 76 -7.62 -16.99 11.65
CA LEU A 76 -8.56 -16.01 11.10
C LEU A 76 -8.60 -14.73 11.94
N ILE A 77 -8.64 -14.83 13.28
CA ILE A 77 -8.60 -13.67 14.18
C ILE A 77 -7.30 -12.87 13.98
N ILE A 78 -6.15 -13.53 13.96
CA ILE A 78 -4.84 -12.89 13.74
C ILE A 78 -4.79 -12.23 12.36
N GLY A 79 -5.28 -12.91 11.32
CA GLY A 79 -5.37 -12.38 9.97
C GLY A 79 -6.20 -11.10 9.90
N ILE A 80 -7.35 -11.06 10.60
CA ILE A 80 -8.18 -9.84 10.69
C ILE A 80 -7.42 -8.73 11.42
N ILE A 81 -6.84 -9.01 12.59
CA ILE A 81 -6.14 -8.00 13.40
C ILE A 81 -4.98 -7.38 12.59
N LEU A 82 -4.14 -8.21 11.98
CA LEU A 82 -3.01 -7.74 11.18
C LEU A 82 -3.47 -7.04 9.90
N GLY A 83 -4.50 -7.57 9.24
CA GLY A 83 -5.12 -6.93 8.07
C GLY A 83 -5.64 -5.53 8.41
N VAL A 84 -6.28 -5.36 9.57
CA VAL A 84 -6.77 -4.07 10.06
C VAL A 84 -5.62 -3.08 10.27
N ILE A 85 -4.62 -3.47 11.06
CA ILE A 85 -3.48 -2.62 11.41
C ILE A 85 -2.75 -2.18 10.14
N PHE A 86 -2.46 -3.14 9.25
CA PHE A 86 -1.74 -2.86 8.01
C PHE A 86 -2.55 -1.95 7.08
N SER A 87 -3.86 -2.19 6.95
CA SER A 87 -4.74 -1.37 6.12
C SER A 87 -4.78 0.08 6.60
N ILE A 88 -4.87 0.30 7.92
CA ILE A 88 -4.85 1.65 8.51
C ILE A 88 -3.50 2.33 8.24
N MET A 89 -2.39 1.68 8.59
CA MET A 89 -1.05 2.24 8.35
C MET A 89 -0.82 2.58 6.88
N SER A 90 -1.18 1.65 5.99
CA SER A 90 -1.01 1.80 4.55
C SER A 90 -1.85 2.94 4.00
N TRP A 91 -3.08 3.11 4.48
CA TRP A 91 -3.94 4.25 4.12
C TRP A 91 -3.33 5.58 4.54
N PHE A 92 -2.85 5.69 5.78
CA PHE A 92 -2.21 6.91 6.27
C PHE A 92 -0.95 7.27 5.48
N LEU A 93 -0.06 6.30 5.25
CA LEU A 93 1.17 6.51 4.47
C LEU A 93 0.87 6.96 3.03
N SER A 94 -0.10 6.31 2.40
CA SER A 94 -0.49 6.60 1.03
C SER A 94 -1.19 7.96 0.89
N ASN A 95 -2.00 8.36 1.86
CA ASN A 95 -2.58 9.71 1.90
C ASN A 95 -1.51 10.79 2.06
N ARG A 96 -0.52 10.59 2.96
CA ARG A 96 0.59 11.54 3.09
C ARG A 96 1.35 11.70 1.77
N ARG A 97 1.69 10.58 1.11
CA ARG A 97 2.34 10.62 -0.21
C ARG A 97 1.48 11.34 -1.26
N TYR A 98 0.16 11.14 -1.24
CA TYR A 98 -0.76 11.80 -2.16
C TYR A 98 -0.82 13.30 -1.94
N ASP A 99 -0.88 13.76 -0.68
CA ASP A 99 -0.88 15.18 -0.34
C ASP A 99 0.43 15.86 -0.75
N ASP A 100 1.58 15.20 -0.51
CA ASP A 100 2.90 15.68 -0.94
C ASP A 100 2.97 15.84 -2.48
N LEU A 101 2.46 14.86 -3.23
CA LEU A 101 2.43 14.92 -4.70
C LEU A 101 1.48 16.01 -5.21
N LYS A 102 0.34 16.20 -4.53
CA LYS A 102 -0.63 17.24 -4.86
C LYS A 102 -0.03 18.63 -4.67
N GLN A 103 0.69 18.87 -3.57
CA GLN A 103 1.37 20.15 -3.32
C GLN A 103 2.44 20.44 -4.37
N LYS A 104 3.31 19.47 -4.67
CA LYS A 104 4.35 19.61 -5.70
C LYS A 104 3.78 19.98 -7.07
N LYS A 105 2.62 19.41 -7.43
CA LYS A 105 1.96 19.72 -8.70
C LYS A 105 1.44 21.16 -8.73
N LEU A 106 0.79 21.62 -7.66
CA LEU A 106 0.30 23.00 -7.53
C LEU A 106 1.44 24.03 -7.60
N GLU A 107 2.57 23.77 -6.93
CA GLU A 107 3.76 24.64 -7.00
C GLU A 107 4.30 24.73 -8.43
N SER A 108 4.40 23.60 -9.14
CA SER A 108 4.87 23.59 -10.53
C SER A 108 3.96 24.35 -11.49
N GLU A 109 2.63 24.30 -11.29
CA GLU A 109 1.65 25.04 -12.07
C GLU A 109 1.72 26.55 -11.79
N ASN A 110 1.90 26.95 -10.53
CA ASN A 110 2.07 28.35 -10.14
C ASN A 110 3.35 28.97 -10.71
N ILE A 111 4.48 28.24 -10.69
CA ILE A 111 5.74 28.68 -11.30
C ILE A 111 5.56 28.87 -12.82
N ASN A 112 4.93 27.91 -13.50
CA ASN A 112 4.67 28.02 -14.94
C ASN A 112 3.76 29.19 -15.31
N ASN A 113 2.75 29.49 -14.48
CA ASN A 113 1.85 30.62 -14.70
C ASN A 113 2.53 31.97 -14.46
N ASN A 114 3.43 32.08 -13.47
CA ASN A 114 4.21 33.30 -13.27
C ASN A 114 5.21 33.55 -14.41
N ASN A 115 5.85 32.50 -14.94
CA ASN A 115 6.77 32.62 -16.08
C ASN A 115 6.07 32.97 -17.40
N LYS A 116 4.75 32.75 -17.53
CA LYS A 116 3.97 33.16 -18.72
C LYS A 116 3.43 34.59 -18.65
N LYS A 117 3.48 35.23 -17.47
CA LYS A 117 3.01 36.60 -17.25
C LYS A 117 4.12 37.66 -17.34
N VAL A 118 5.38 37.21 -17.43
CA VAL A 118 6.57 38.04 -17.73
C VAL A 118 6.84 37.96 -19.22
#